data_AF-A0AAJ7EHX7-F1
#
_entry.id   AF-A0AAJ7EHX7-F1
#
_cell.length_a   1.000
_cell.length_b   1.000
_cell.length_c   1.000
_cell.angle_alpha   90.00
_cell.angle_beta   90.00
_cell.angle_gamma   90.00
#
_symmetry.space_group_name_H-M   'P 1'
#
loop_
_entity.id
_entity.type
_entity.pdbx_description
1 polymer ?
#
loop_
_entity_poly.entity_id
_entity_poly.type
_entity_poly.pdbx_seq_one_letter_code
_entity_poly.pdbx_strand_id
1 'polypeptide(L)'
;MGEMFNRLVQFQSQILVEIQETSDLSFSCLLLTKYVRNINSLDSVSLLKIQAILDYMHELINAGNWKDVKLSWRKTITVASYLKLIVLHKSSTELTEDLLQELFKIIDHGILFGCPLKNESMLLQKCAEIINTFRPHVNKIENVCNEVKDVDIQSSYNSLYKIDILNCPSMETFFRDYILQERPAVLENCINHWPALEKWKDQNYFIKLAGLRTVAIELGSDYTKSEWTQKLMTLEEFIKNYMFKTDGPVAYLAQYQLFDHIPELKLDITEPEYCCFSDTNEPVDIMAWYGPKGTLSPLHYDTKRNLLAQVIGKKHIFLFSPKDTDYLYPHDSQLLHNTAQVDPRKPDLEKYPEYKEAKPYYCTLSPGQMLFIPPKWWHCVESLSISFSVSFWWQ
;
A
#
# COMPACT_ATOMS: atom_id res chain seq x y z
N MET A 1 -23.06 -19.01 -9.35
CA MET A 1 -22.37 -20.17 -8.72
C MET A 1 -21.61 -21.02 -9.73
N GLY A 2 -22.25 -21.75 -10.66
CA GLY A 2 -21.53 -22.67 -11.58
C GLY A 2 -20.47 -22.00 -12.47
N GLU A 3 -20.80 -20.87 -13.09
CA GLU A 3 -19.84 -20.11 -13.93
C GLU A 3 -18.63 -19.61 -13.11
N MET A 4 -18.88 -19.04 -11.93
CA MET A 4 -17.82 -18.59 -11.03
C MET A 4 -16.91 -19.74 -10.61
N PHE A 5 -17.47 -20.91 -10.28
CA PHE A 5 -16.67 -22.10 -9.98
C PHE A 5 -15.74 -22.46 -11.15
N ASN A 6 -16.27 -22.53 -12.37
CA ASN A 6 -15.50 -22.89 -13.57
C ASN A 6 -14.33 -21.92 -13.82
N ARG A 7 -14.55 -20.61 -13.63
CA ARG A 7 -13.50 -19.59 -13.73
C ARG A 7 -12.47 -19.72 -12.62
N LEU A 8 -12.88 -20.06 -11.39
CA LEU A 8 -11.93 -20.22 -10.28
C LEU A 8 -11.06 -21.48 -10.44
N VAL A 9 -11.61 -22.60 -10.94
CA VAL A 9 -10.83 -23.85 -11.09
C VAL A 9 -9.88 -23.86 -12.29
N GLN A 10 -9.92 -22.84 -13.17
CA GLN A 10 -9.05 -22.77 -14.36
C GLN A 10 -7.55 -22.78 -14.01
N PHE A 11 -7.18 -22.37 -12.79
CA PHE A 11 -5.79 -22.32 -12.32
C PHE A 11 -5.24 -23.66 -11.81
N GLN A 12 -6.07 -24.72 -11.78
CA GLN A 12 -5.74 -26.02 -11.19
C GLN A 12 -4.45 -26.63 -11.77
N SER A 13 -4.25 -26.55 -13.09
CA SER A 13 -3.07 -27.13 -13.76
C SER A 13 -1.76 -26.45 -13.33
N GLN A 14 -1.75 -25.13 -13.28
CA GLN A 14 -0.57 -24.32 -12.96
C GLN A 14 -0.15 -24.57 -11.49
N ILE A 15 -1.15 -24.64 -10.60
CA ILE A 15 -0.92 -24.93 -9.18
C ILE A 15 -0.37 -26.34 -9.00
N LEU A 16 -0.87 -27.32 -9.75
CA LEU A 16 -0.44 -28.71 -9.62
C LEU A 16 1.04 -28.89 -9.98
N VAL A 17 1.55 -28.17 -10.99
CA VAL A 17 2.97 -28.17 -11.36
C VAL A 17 3.82 -27.59 -10.23
N GLU A 18 3.41 -26.45 -9.67
CA GLU A 18 4.15 -25.75 -8.61
C GLU A 18 4.33 -26.61 -7.34
N ILE A 19 3.26 -27.28 -6.89
CA ILE A 19 3.31 -28.09 -5.67
C ILE A 19 4.25 -29.30 -5.86
N GLN A 20 4.31 -29.87 -7.06
CA GLN A 20 5.19 -31.02 -7.36
C GLN A 20 6.68 -30.64 -7.41
N GLU A 21 7.02 -29.40 -7.70
CA GLU A 21 8.39 -28.88 -7.70
C GLU A 21 8.94 -28.64 -6.28
N THR A 22 8.10 -28.70 -5.24
CA THR A 22 8.52 -28.45 -3.86
C THR A 22 9.09 -29.71 -3.23
N SER A 23 10.41 -29.73 -2.99
CA SER A 23 11.16 -30.90 -2.48
C SER A 23 10.94 -31.19 -0.98
N ASP A 24 10.39 -30.24 -0.22
CA ASP A 24 10.02 -30.43 1.19
C ASP A 24 8.65 -31.13 1.27
N LEU A 25 8.66 -32.46 1.13
CA LEU A 25 7.48 -33.34 1.22
C LEU A 25 6.91 -33.41 2.65
N SER A 26 6.44 -32.28 3.17
CA SER A 26 5.60 -32.24 4.36
C SER A 26 4.26 -32.95 4.10
N PHE A 27 3.65 -33.50 5.16
CA PHE A 27 2.32 -34.12 5.07
C PHE A 27 1.27 -33.18 4.44
N SER A 28 1.36 -31.88 4.74
CA SER A 28 0.52 -30.84 4.16
C SER A 28 0.65 -30.76 2.64
N CYS A 29 1.87 -30.83 2.09
CA CYS A 29 2.09 -30.78 0.64
C CYS A 29 1.45 -31.97 -0.09
N LEU A 30 1.58 -33.19 0.46
CA LEU A 30 0.96 -34.38 -0.11
C LEU A 30 -0.58 -34.28 -0.11
N LEU A 31 -1.15 -33.79 0.99
CA LEU A 31 -2.59 -33.64 1.13
C LEU A 31 -3.14 -32.55 0.18
N LEU A 32 -2.49 -31.38 0.12
CA LEU A 32 -2.86 -30.31 -0.81
C LEU A 32 -2.73 -30.77 -2.26
N THR A 33 -1.68 -31.52 -2.63
CA THR A 33 -1.52 -32.10 -3.97
C THR A 33 -2.72 -32.99 -4.33
N LYS A 34 -3.14 -33.87 -3.40
CA LYS A 34 -4.31 -34.73 -3.60
C LYS A 34 -5.58 -33.91 -3.82
N TYR A 35 -5.76 -32.82 -3.08
CA TYR A 35 -6.90 -31.92 -3.19
C TYR A 35 -6.91 -31.11 -4.47
N VAL A 36 -5.76 -30.58 -4.91
CA VAL A 36 -5.65 -29.91 -6.21
C VAL A 36 -5.97 -30.89 -7.33
N ARG A 37 -5.48 -32.15 -7.31
CA ARG A 37 -5.81 -33.15 -8.34
C ARG A 37 -7.31 -33.48 -8.42
N ASN A 38 -8.00 -33.47 -7.29
CA ASN A 38 -9.40 -33.88 -7.17
C ASN A 38 -10.29 -32.71 -6.71
N ILE A 39 -10.10 -31.52 -7.28
CA ILE A 39 -10.77 -30.29 -6.85
C ILE A 39 -12.31 -30.42 -6.87
N ASN A 40 -12.82 -31.18 -7.83
CA ASN A 40 -14.25 -31.46 -7.98
C ASN A 40 -14.81 -32.41 -6.92
N SER A 41 -13.98 -33.17 -6.20
CA SER A 41 -14.42 -34.09 -5.14
C SER A 41 -14.32 -33.49 -3.74
N LEU A 42 -13.92 -32.22 -3.60
CA LEU A 42 -13.76 -31.59 -2.30
C LEU A 42 -15.11 -31.39 -1.60
N ASP A 43 -15.10 -31.54 -0.28
CA ASP A 43 -16.25 -31.61 0.60
C ASP A 43 -15.97 -30.94 1.96
N SER A 44 -16.92 -30.99 2.89
CA SER A 44 -16.78 -30.42 4.24
C SER A 44 -15.62 -31.03 5.05
N VAL A 45 -15.30 -32.31 4.84
CA VAL A 45 -14.14 -32.97 5.48
C VAL A 45 -12.84 -32.39 4.96
N SER A 46 -12.79 -32.11 3.65
CA SER A 46 -11.66 -31.43 3.01
C SER A 46 -11.49 -30.02 3.55
N LEU A 47 -12.59 -29.27 3.74
CA LEU A 47 -12.57 -27.93 4.32
C LEU A 47 -11.94 -27.91 5.72
N LEU A 48 -12.35 -28.82 6.61
CA LEU A 48 -11.80 -28.92 7.97
C LEU A 48 -10.29 -29.18 7.98
N LYS A 49 -9.82 -30.07 7.09
CA LYS A 49 -8.40 -30.40 6.98
C LYS A 49 -7.58 -29.25 6.42
N ILE A 50 -8.12 -28.53 5.43
CA ILE A 50 -7.49 -27.33 4.88
C ILE A 50 -7.39 -26.24 5.96
N GLN A 51 -8.45 -26.04 6.75
CA GLN A 51 -8.42 -25.08 7.86
C GLN A 51 -7.34 -25.44 8.89
N ALA A 52 -7.24 -26.71 9.29
CA ALA A 52 -6.20 -27.15 10.22
C ALA A 52 -4.77 -26.91 9.68
N ILE A 53 -4.56 -27.05 8.36
CA ILE A 53 -3.28 -26.67 7.73
C ILE A 53 -3.04 -25.17 7.86
N LEU A 54 -4.04 -24.33 7.57
CA LEU A 54 -3.92 -22.87 7.67
C LEU A 54 -3.63 -22.44 9.11
N ASP A 55 -4.30 -23.02 10.10
CA ASP A 55 -4.08 -22.72 11.52
C ASP A 55 -2.65 -23.07 11.94
N TYR A 56 -2.19 -24.27 11.57
CA TYR A 56 -0.82 -24.69 11.83
C TYR A 56 0.22 -23.80 11.14
N MET A 57 0.00 -23.40 9.88
CA MET A 57 0.88 -22.46 9.19
C MET A 57 0.86 -21.09 9.86
N HIS A 58 -0.30 -20.62 10.32
CA HIS A 58 -0.45 -19.35 11.02
C HIS A 58 0.38 -19.35 12.33
N GLU A 59 0.39 -20.43 13.09
CA GLU A 59 1.27 -20.56 14.26
C GLU A 59 2.75 -20.49 13.86
N LEU A 60 3.14 -21.21 12.80
CA LEU A 60 4.54 -21.25 12.35
C LEU A 60 5.08 -19.87 11.91
N ILE A 61 4.28 -19.09 11.18
CA ILE A 61 4.72 -17.77 10.71
C ILE A 61 4.77 -16.72 11.84
N ASN A 62 4.07 -16.96 12.95
CA ASN A 62 4.03 -16.06 14.11
C ASN A 62 4.93 -16.51 15.28
N ALA A 63 5.61 -17.66 15.18
CA ALA A 63 6.46 -18.20 16.25
C ALA A 63 7.85 -17.53 16.35
N GLY A 64 8.24 -16.66 15.41
CA GLY A 64 9.57 -16.06 15.36
C GLY A 64 9.64 -14.82 14.48
N ASN A 65 10.86 -14.40 14.11
CA ASN A 65 11.02 -13.23 13.24
C ASN A 65 10.55 -13.54 11.82
N TRP A 66 9.89 -12.57 11.19
CA TRP A 66 9.39 -12.71 9.81
C TRP A 66 10.48 -13.07 8.78
N LYS A 67 11.71 -12.58 8.96
CA LYS A 67 12.85 -12.88 8.09
C LYS A 67 13.22 -14.38 8.06
N ASP A 68 12.85 -15.12 9.11
CA ASP A 68 13.14 -16.54 9.26
C ASP A 68 11.98 -17.43 8.73
N VAL A 69 10.87 -16.81 8.30
CA VAL A 69 9.71 -17.51 7.75
C VAL A 69 10.06 -18.14 6.41
N LYS A 70 9.93 -19.47 6.33
CA LYS A 70 10.26 -20.23 5.13
C LYS A 70 9.29 -19.94 3.99
N LEU A 71 9.84 -19.79 2.78
CA LEU A 71 9.04 -19.60 1.57
C LEU A 71 8.08 -20.77 1.34
N SER A 72 8.46 -22.01 1.70
CA SER A 72 7.59 -23.19 1.57
C SER A 72 6.34 -23.12 2.45
N TRP A 73 6.41 -22.49 3.63
CA TRP A 73 5.24 -22.24 4.49
C TRP A 73 4.31 -21.21 3.86
N ARG A 74 4.87 -20.12 3.33
CA ARG A 74 4.10 -19.09 2.62
C ARG A 74 3.42 -19.66 1.37
N LYS A 75 4.11 -20.50 0.59
CA LYS A 75 3.49 -21.23 -0.54
C LYS A 75 2.33 -22.11 -0.09
N THR A 76 2.50 -22.81 1.04
CA THR A 76 1.44 -23.65 1.63
C THR A 76 0.20 -22.82 1.99
N ILE A 77 0.39 -21.63 2.58
CA ILE A 77 -0.71 -20.71 2.87
C ILE A 77 -1.44 -20.28 1.60
N THR A 78 -0.73 -19.91 0.53
CA THR A 78 -1.34 -19.52 -0.75
C THR A 78 -2.22 -20.64 -1.32
N VAL A 79 -1.67 -21.85 -1.42
CA VAL A 79 -2.38 -23.01 -1.99
C VAL A 79 -3.55 -23.44 -1.12
N ALA A 80 -3.37 -23.48 0.20
CA ALA A 80 -4.42 -23.84 1.14
C ALA A 80 -5.56 -22.80 1.14
N SER A 81 -5.24 -21.50 1.03
CA SER A 81 -6.25 -20.44 0.91
C SER A 81 -7.05 -20.57 -0.38
N TYR A 82 -6.38 -20.84 -1.51
CA TYR A 82 -7.06 -21.13 -2.78
C TYR A 82 -7.99 -22.35 -2.66
N LEU A 83 -7.53 -23.47 -2.09
CA LEU A 83 -8.39 -24.64 -1.92
C LEU A 83 -9.55 -24.36 -0.96
N LYS A 84 -9.32 -23.65 0.16
CA LYS A 84 -10.38 -23.26 1.10
C LYS A 84 -11.46 -22.44 0.39
N LEU A 85 -11.05 -21.47 -0.41
CA LEU A 85 -11.94 -20.66 -1.25
C LEU A 85 -12.83 -21.54 -2.14
N ILE A 86 -12.23 -22.49 -2.85
CA ILE A 86 -12.94 -23.38 -3.78
C ILE A 86 -13.96 -24.26 -3.05
N VAL A 87 -13.57 -24.89 -1.94
CA VAL A 87 -14.48 -25.76 -1.17
C VAL A 87 -15.62 -24.94 -0.58
N LEU A 88 -15.33 -23.79 0.03
CA LEU A 88 -16.35 -22.95 0.64
C LEU A 88 -17.37 -22.45 -0.40
N HIS A 89 -16.89 -21.98 -1.56
CA HIS A 89 -17.77 -21.60 -2.66
C HIS A 89 -18.62 -22.78 -3.16
N LYS A 90 -18.01 -23.96 -3.36
CA LYS A 90 -18.71 -25.16 -3.84
C LYS A 90 -19.77 -25.67 -2.86
N SER A 91 -19.51 -25.57 -1.56
CA SER A 91 -20.44 -25.97 -0.51
C SER A 91 -21.61 -25.01 -0.32
N SER A 92 -21.58 -23.85 -0.97
CA SER A 92 -22.60 -22.82 -0.84
C SER A 92 -23.63 -22.89 -1.98
N THR A 93 -24.91 -22.66 -1.65
CA THR A 93 -26.01 -22.68 -2.64
C THR A 93 -26.23 -21.33 -3.31
N GLU A 94 -25.91 -20.25 -2.62
CA GLU A 94 -26.13 -18.86 -3.05
C GLU A 94 -24.95 -17.97 -2.66
N LEU A 95 -24.74 -16.89 -3.42
CA LEU A 95 -23.72 -15.88 -3.16
C LEU A 95 -24.26 -14.76 -2.25
N THR A 96 -24.37 -15.04 -0.96
CA THR A 96 -24.75 -14.05 0.06
C THR A 96 -23.60 -13.08 0.37
N GLU A 97 -23.90 -11.92 0.95
CA GLU A 97 -22.87 -10.96 1.42
C GLU A 97 -21.91 -11.57 2.45
N ASP A 98 -22.41 -12.36 3.40
CA ASP A 98 -21.57 -13.02 4.41
C ASP A 98 -20.57 -13.99 3.77
N LEU A 99 -21.04 -14.75 2.77
CA LEU A 99 -20.17 -15.62 1.98
C LEU A 99 -19.12 -14.80 1.23
N LEU A 100 -19.50 -13.71 0.57
CA LEU A 100 -18.56 -12.84 -0.14
C LEU A 100 -17.47 -12.31 0.79
N GLN A 101 -17.85 -11.81 1.97
CA GLN A 101 -16.90 -11.34 2.98
C GLN A 101 -15.92 -12.43 3.39
N GLU A 102 -16.40 -13.66 3.66
CA GLU A 102 -15.53 -14.77 4.02
C GLU A 102 -14.61 -15.19 2.86
N LEU A 103 -15.11 -15.21 1.62
CA LEU A 103 -14.28 -15.52 0.44
C LEU A 103 -13.14 -14.50 0.26
N PHE A 104 -13.42 -13.20 0.37
CA PHE A 104 -12.39 -12.16 0.29
C PHE A 104 -11.41 -12.22 1.46
N LYS A 105 -11.90 -12.50 2.68
CA LYS A 105 -11.03 -12.70 3.85
C LYS A 105 -10.06 -13.87 3.66
N ILE A 106 -10.51 -14.97 3.07
CA ILE A 106 -9.64 -16.11 2.72
C ILE A 106 -8.58 -15.69 1.70
N ILE A 107 -8.99 -14.97 0.65
CA ILE A 107 -8.09 -14.48 -0.40
C ILE A 107 -7.02 -13.57 0.18
N ASP A 108 -7.42 -12.54 0.93
CA ASP A 108 -6.49 -11.54 1.43
C ASP A 108 -5.58 -12.10 2.52
N HIS A 109 -6.06 -13.05 3.34
CA HIS A 109 -5.17 -13.81 4.23
C HIS A 109 -4.07 -14.53 3.43
N GLY A 110 -4.44 -15.17 2.31
CA GLY A 110 -3.48 -15.82 1.43
C GLY A 110 -2.53 -14.85 0.74
N ILE A 111 -2.96 -13.63 0.41
CA ILE A 111 -2.09 -12.60 -0.19
C ILE A 111 -1.13 -12.01 0.85
N LEU A 112 -1.64 -11.67 2.04
CA LEU A 112 -0.86 -11.03 3.11
C LEU A 112 0.21 -11.97 3.68
N PHE A 113 -0.16 -13.23 3.94
CA PHE A 113 0.71 -14.18 4.65
C PHE A 113 1.33 -15.25 3.74
N GLY A 114 0.74 -15.48 2.57
CA GLY A 114 1.29 -16.39 1.57
C GLY A 114 2.37 -15.74 0.71
N CYS A 115 2.65 -16.33 -0.45
CA CYS A 115 3.53 -15.76 -1.47
C CYS A 115 3.07 -16.10 -2.90
N PRO A 116 3.55 -15.35 -3.93
CA PRO A 116 3.31 -15.66 -5.33
C PRO A 116 3.78 -17.06 -5.72
N LEU A 117 3.03 -17.73 -6.61
CA LEU A 117 3.42 -18.99 -7.23
C LEU A 117 4.13 -18.72 -8.56
N LYS A 118 5.19 -19.45 -8.89
CA LYS A 118 6.01 -19.18 -10.09
C LYS A 118 5.20 -19.25 -11.39
N ASN A 119 4.32 -20.25 -11.51
CA ASN A 119 3.49 -20.44 -12.71
C ASN A 119 2.19 -19.62 -12.71
N GLU A 120 1.80 -19.02 -11.58
CA GLU A 120 0.60 -18.18 -11.46
C GLU A 120 0.77 -17.19 -10.29
N SER A 121 1.58 -16.15 -10.52
CA SER A 121 2.05 -15.23 -9.48
C SER A 121 0.94 -14.41 -8.83
N MET A 122 -0.17 -14.21 -9.55
CA MET A 122 -1.32 -13.40 -9.13
C MET A 122 -2.55 -14.25 -8.86
N LEU A 123 -2.39 -15.53 -8.49
CA LEU A 123 -3.48 -16.49 -8.32
C LEU A 123 -4.65 -15.92 -7.51
N LEU A 124 -4.37 -15.46 -6.29
CA LEU A 124 -5.41 -15.03 -5.36
C LEU A 124 -6.01 -13.68 -5.74
N GLN A 125 -5.22 -12.79 -6.35
CA GLN A 125 -5.70 -11.54 -6.93
C GLN A 125 -6.68 -11.80 -8.08
N LYS A 126 -6.35 -12.72 -9.00
CA LYS A 126 -7.25 -13.15 -10.08
C LYS A 126 -8.52 -13.81 -9.54
N CYS A 127 -8.43 -14.57 -8.44
CA CYS A 127 -9.62 -15.09 -7.76
C CYS A 127 -10.50 -13.96 -7.21
N ALA A 128 -9.91 -12.93 -6.57
CA ALA A 128 -10.63 -11.75 -6.12
C ALA A 128 -11.33 -11.02 -7.28
N GLU A 129 -10.61 -10.81 -8.40
CA GLU A 129 -11.16 -10.18 -9.61
C GLU A 129 -12.39 -10.96 -10.11
N ILE A 130 -12.25 -12.29 -10.27
CA ILE A 130 -13.36 -13.17 -10.70
C ILE A 130 -14.56 -13.02 -9.78
N ILE A 131 -14.38 -13.11 -8.47
CA ILE A 131 -15.49 -13.04 -7.50
C ILE A 131 -16.14 -11.66 -7.53
N ASN A 132 -15.35 -10.59 -7.67
CA ASN A 132 -15.87 -9.23 -7.74
C ASN A 132 -16.79 -9.02 -8.96
N THR A 133 -16.58 -9.74 -10.07
CA THR A 133 -17.49 -9.67 -11.24
C THR A 133 -18.90 -10.20 -10.97
N PHE A 134 -19.10 -10.99 -9.91
CA PHE A 134 -20.40 -11.53 -9.50
C PHE A 134 -21.02 -10.79 -8.30
N ARG A 135 -20.35 -9.75 -7.78
CA ARG A 135 -20.84 -8.98 -6.64
C ARG A 135 -22.06 -8.13 -7.03
N PRO A 136 -23.14 -8.13 -6.23
CA PRO A 136 -24.29 -7.24 -6.47
C PRO A 136 -23.91 -5.76 -6.30
N HIS A 137 -24.78 -4.86 -6.78
CA HIS A 137 -24.54 -3.42 -6.72
C HIS A 137 -24.33 -2.94 -5.27
N VAL A 138 -23.24 -2.19 -5.06
CA VAL A 138 -22.88 -1.65 -3.74
C VAL A 138 -23.63 -0.34 -3.49
N ASN A 139 -24.12 -0.16 -2.26
CA ASN A 139 -24.71 1.09 -1.81
C ASN A 139 -23.67 2.21 -1.88
N LYS A 140 -24.01 3.27 -2.63
CA LYS A 140 -23.16 4.45 -2.76
C LYS A 140 -23.13 5.24 -1.47
N ILE A 141 -21.98 5.82 -1.16
CA ILE A 141 -21.83 6.88 -0.18
C ILE A 141 -21.93 8.25 -0.87
N GLU A 142 -22.45 9.24 -0.16
CA GLU A 142 -22.40 10.64 -0.58
C GLU A 142 -20.97 11.16 -0.42
N ASN A 143 -20.28 11.35 -1.55
CA ASN A 143 -18.92 11.85 -1.58
C ASN A 143 -18.93 13.37 -1.56
N VAL A 144 -18.77 13.97 -0.39
CA VAL A 144 -18.51 15.42 -0.31
C VAL A 144 -17.01 15.63 -0.10
N CYS A 145 -16.25 15.61 -1.20
CA CYS A 145 -14.88 16.12 -1.21
C CYS A 145 -14.95 17.66 -1.21
N ASN A 146 -14.96 18.27 -0.02
CA ASN A 146 -14.93 19.73 0.09
C ASN A 146 -13.56 20.26 -0.35
N GLU A 147 -13.56 21.30 -1.19
CA GLU A 147 -12.37 22.11 -1.42
C GLU A 147 -11.92 22.72 -0.10
N VAL A 148 -10.69 22.42 0.31
CA VAL A 148 -10.10 23.00 1.52
C VAL A 148 -9.43 24.31 1.14
N LYS A 149 -9.80 25.39 1.84
CA LYS A 149 -9.05 26.65 1.77
C LYS A 149 -7.63 26.40 2.27
N ASP A 150 -6.64 26.76 1.45
CA ASP A 150 -5.23 26.65 1.82
C ASP A 150 -5.01 27.41 3.14
N VAL A 151 -4.59 26.70 4.19
CA VAL A 151 -4.13 27.31 5.43
C VAL A 151 -2.68 27.70 5.20
N ASP A 152 -2.39 28.99 5.25
CA ASP A 152 -1.06 29.51 4.97
C ASP A 152 -0.09 29.17 6.11
N ILE A 153 0.68 28.09 5.97
CA ILE A 153 1.74 27.70 6.93
C ILE A 153 2.99 28.59 6.74
N GLN A 154 3.10 29.34 5.64
CA GLN A 154 4.28 30.15 5.34
C GLN A 154 4.49 31.28 6.37
N SER A 155 3.44 31.73 7.05
CA SER A 155 3.53 32.79 8.06
C SER A 155 4.38 32.41 9.28
N SER A 156 4.61 31.13 9.55
CA SER A 156 5.34 30.64 10.73
C SER A 156 6.87 30.54 10.51
N TYR A 157 7.34 30.75 9.29
CA TYR A 157 8.76 30.64 8.93
C TYR A 157 9.30 31.95 8.37
N ASN A 158 10.40 32.45 8.94
CA ASN A 158 11.05 33.68 8.48
C ASN A 158 11.73 33.52 7.09
N SER A 159 12.09 32.29 6.70
CA SER A 159 12.67 31.97 5.40
C SER A 159 12.45 30.50 5.05
N LEU A 160 11.74 30.24 3.94
CA LEU A 160 11.59 28.91 3.34
C LEU A 160 12.34 28.89 2.00
N TYR A 161 13.15 27.85 1.78
CA TYR A 161 13.77 27.63 0.48
C TYR A 161 12.72 27.10 -0.51
N LYS A 162 12.71 27.67 -1.71
CA LYS A 162 11.78 27.23 -2.77
C LYS A 162 12.31 25.97 -3.43
N ILE A 163 11.40 25.06 -3.75
CA ILE A 163 11.66 23.88 -4.58
C ILE A 163 11.40 24.28 -6.04
N ASP A 164 12.28 23.85 -6.94
CA ASP A 164 12.12 24.14 -8.37
C ASP A 164 10.90 23.40 -8.92
N ILE A 165 10.14 24.07 -9.79
CA ILE A 165 8.98 23.50 -10.48
C ILE A 165 9.35 23.32 -11.95
N LEU A 166 9.28 22.09 -12.43
CA LEU A 166 9.66 21.69 -13.77
C LEU A 166 8.42 21.21 -14.52
N ASN A 167 8.16 21.82 -15.68
CA ASN A 167 7.10 21.39 -16.55
C ASN A 167 7.60 20.29 -17.49
N CYS A 168 7.23 19.04 -17.22
CA CYS A 168 7.55 17.85 -18.02
C CYS A 168 9.00 17.87 -18.59
N PRO A 169 10.04 17.94 -17.72
CA PRO A 169 11.41 18.10 -18.19
C PRO A 169 11.86 16.90 -19.02
N SER A 170 12.78 17.14 -19.96
CA SER A 170 13.40 16.02 -20.69
C SER A 170 14.12 15.07 -19.73
N MET A 171 14.19 13.80 -20.09
CA MET A 171 14.91 12.76 -19.34
C MET A 171 16.36 13.17 -19.06
N GLU A 172 17.06 13.74 -20.05
CA GLU A 172 18.45 14.21 -19.91
C GLU A 172 18.57 15.35 -18.88
N THR A 173 17.70 16.36 -19.00
CA THR A 173 17.70 17.52 -18.09
C THR A 173 17.43 17.06 -16.66
N PHE A 174 16.41 16.24 -16.46
CA PHE A 174 16.05 15.76 -15.13
C PHE A 174 17.16 14.90 -14.52
N PHE A 175 17.74 14.00 -15.30
CA PHE A 175 18.85 13.16 -14.84
C PHE A 175 20.07 13.98 -14.43
N ARG A 176 20.56 14.86 -15.32
CA ARG A 176 21.79 15.63 -15.10
C ARG A 176 21.66 16.65 -13.97
N ASP A 177 20.55 17.39 -13.96
CA ASP A 177 20.41 18.59 -13.12
C ASP A 177 19.73 18.31 -11.77
N TYR A 178 19.03 17.18 -11.63
CA TYR A 178 18.27 16.85 -10.41
C TYR A 178 18.63 15.48 -9.83
N ILE A 179 18.59 14.40 -10.61
CA ILE A 179 18.91 13.06 -10.10
C ILE A 179 20.38 12.98 -9.66
N LEU A 180 21.32 13.33 -10.55
CA LEU A 180 22.76 13.31 -10.24
C LEU A 180 23.19 14.35 -9.20
N GLN A 181 22.45 15.46 -9.10
CA GLN A 181 22.72 16.51 -8.11
C GLN A 181 22.03 16.28 -6.77
N GLU A 182 21.22 15.21 -6.65
CA GLU A 182 20.38 14.91 -5.49
C GLU A 182 19.57 16.13 -5.02
N ARG A 183 18.95 16.82 -5.99
CA ARG A 183 18.18 18.04 -5.75
C ARG A 183 16.68 17.77 -5.88
N PRO A 184 15.86 18.11 -4.87
CA PRO A 184 14.41 17.94 -4.95
C PRO A 184 13.81 18.88 -6.00
N ALA A 185 12.75 18.41 -6.66
CA ALA A 185 11.99 19.19 -7.63
C ALA A 185 10.54 18.73 -7.69
N VAL A 186 9.63 19.66 -7.96
CA VAL A 186 8.25 19.36 -8.32
C VAL A 186 8.19 19.22 -9.84
N LEU A 187 7.59 18.14 -10.33
CA LEU A 187 7.35 17.86 -11.74
C LEU A 187 5.87 18.04 -12.04
N GLU A 188 5.57 18.88 -13.03
CA GLU A 188 4.21 19.11 -13.52
C GLU A 188 4.02 18.47 -14.89
N ASN A 189 2.76 18.15 -15.21
CA ASN A 189 2.34 17.63 -16.52
C ASN A 189 2.95 16.28 -16.94
N CYS A 190 3.59 15.56 -16.02
CA CYS A 190 4.15 14.22 -16.29
C CYS A 190 3.11 13.10 -16.19
N ILE A 191 2.06 13.27 -15.37
CA ILE A 191 1.08 12.22 -15.05
C ILE A 191 -0.36 12.56 -15.44
N ASN A 192 -0.55 13.65 -16.20
CA ASN A 192 -1.90 14.12 -16.59
C ASN A 192 -2.71 13.09 -17.39
N HIS A 193 -2.04 12.09 -17.97
CA HIS A 193 -2.65 11.01 -18.73
C HIS A 193 -3.19 9.87 -17.85
N TRP A 194 -2.91 9.85 -16.54
CA TRP A 194 -3.37 8.78 -15.66
C TRP A 194 -4.89 8.79 -15.48
N PRO A 195 -5.58 7.66 -15.75
CA PRO A 195 -7.00 7.52 -15.42
C PRO A 195 -7.33 7.79 -13.95
N ALA A 196 -6.37 7.54 -13.04
CA ALA A 196 -6.51 7.75 -11.60
C ALA A 196 -6.92 9.19 -11.24
N LEU A 197 -6.43 10.21 -11.98
CA LEU A 197 -6.73 11.62 -11.72
C LEU A 197 -8.22 11.94 -11.87
N GLU A 198 -8.97 11.17 -12.66
CA GLU A 198 -10.42 11.34 -12.80
C GLU A 198 -11.19 10.29 -12.01
N LYS A 199 -10.85 9.00 -12.15
CA LYS A 199 -11.62 7.90 -11.55
C LYS A 199 -11.60 7.94 -10.03
N TRP A 200 -10.45 8.24 -9.42
CA TRP A 200 -10.29 8.07 -7.98
C TRP A 200 -10.93 9.21 -7.18
N LYS A 201 -11.31 10.33 -7.82
CA LYS A 201 -12.08 11.41 -7.19
C LYS A 201 -13.39 10.88 -6.56
N ASP A 202 -14.01 9.86 -7.18
CA ASP A 202 -15.18 9.17 -6.64
C ASP A 202 -14.75 8.04 -5.69
N GLN A 203 -14.96 8.21 -4.37
CA GLN A 203 -14.61 7.18 -3.40
C GLN A 203 -15.45 5.88 -3.54
N ASN A 204 -16.59 5.95 -4.22
CA ASN A 204 -17.36 4.75 -4.57
C ASN A 204 -16.64 3.87 -5.60
N TYR A 205 -15.69 4.43 -6.36
CA TYR A 205 -14.84 3.66 -7.27
C TYR A 205 -14.08 2.57 -6.48
N PHE A 206 -13.40 2.96 -5.40
CA PHE A 206 -12.67 2.03 -4.54
C PHE A 206 -13.58 1.01 -3.86
N ILE A 207 -14.73 1.45 -3.34
CA ILE A 207 -15.72 0.56 -2.70
C ILE A 207 -16.24 -0.49 -3.69
N LYS A 208 -16.56 -0.08 -4.93
CA LYS A 208 -17.05 -0.98 -5.97
C LYS A 208 -15.97 -1.94 -6.44
N LEU A 209 -14.75 -1.45 -6.64
CA LEU A 209 -13.64 -2.25 -7.14
C LEU A 209 -13.12 -3.24 -6.09
N ALA A 210 -13.01 -2.79 -4.84
CA ALA A 210 -12.20 -3.46 -3.83
C ALA A 210 -12.74 -3.29 -2.39
N GLY A 211 -14.00 -2.92 -2.21
CA GLY A 211 -14.56 -2.62 -0.88
C GLY A 211 -14.37 -3.74 0.14
N LEU A 212 -14.50 -5.00 -0.26
CA LEU A 212 -14.34 -6.16 0.61
C LEU A 212 -12.88 -6.60 0.81
N ARG A 213 -11.92 -5.95 0.15
CA ARG A 213 -10.49 -6.28 0.30
C ARG A 213 -9.98 -5.78 1.64
N THR A 214 -9.24 -6.62 2.34
CA THR A 214 -8.64 -6.35 3.65
C THR A 214 -7.32 -5.61 3.48
N VAL A 215 -7.19 -4.44 4.09
CA VAL A 215 -6.00 -3.60 4.05
C VAL A 215 -5.49 -3.32 5.47
N ALA A 216 -4.19 -3.04 5.58
CA ALA A 216 -3.58 -2.61 6.84
C ALA A 216 -3.69 -1.08 6.95
N ILE A 217 -4.27 -0.63 8.07
CA ILE A 217 -4.53 0.78 8.35
C ILE A 217 -3.83 1.16 9.65
N GLU A 218 -3.03 2.21 9.60
CA GLU A 218 -2.49 2.87 10.78
C GLU A 218 -3.57 3.69 11.46
N LEU A 219 -3.67 3.60 12.79
CA LEU A 219 -4.60 4.36 13.61
C LEU A 219 -3.79 5.16 14.64
N GLY A 220 -3.94 6.47 14.65
CA GLY A 220 -3.20 7.35 15.54
C GLY A 220 -2.85 8.68 14.89
N SER A 221 -2.31 9.61 15.68
CA SER A 221 -1.88 10.92 15.18
C SER A 221 -0.63 10.81 14.30
N ASP A 222 0.35 10.04 14.75
CA ASP A 222 1.53 9.64 13.98
C ASP A 222 2.24 8.41 14.59
N TYR A 223 3.10 7.75 13.81
CA TYR A 223 3.74 6.48 14.20
C TYR A 223 4.81 6.59 15.29
N THR A 224 5.19 7.80 15.72
CA THR A 224 6.14 8.00 16.82
C THR A 224 5.46 7.98 18.19
N LYS A 225 4.12 7.98 18.22
CA LYS A 225 3.33 8.03 19.46
C LYS A 225 2.94 6.65 19.96
N SER A 226 2.76 6.53 21.28
CA SER A 226 2.42 5.28 21.95
C SER A 226 1.00 4.78 21.64
N GLU A 227 0.08 5.67 21.29
CA GLU A 227 -1.29 5.33 20.92
C GLU A 227 -1.42 4.78 19.49
N TRP A 228 -0.34 4.85 18.71
CA TRP A 228 -0.33 4.34 17.34
C TRP A 228 -0.47 2.82 17.32
N THR A 229 -1.30 2.34 16.40
CA THR A 229 -1.49 0.91 16.17
C THR A 229 -1.81 0.64 14.70
N GLN A 230 -1.65 -0.61 14.28
CA GLN A 230 -2.09 -1.06 12.96
C GLN A 230 -3.24 -2.05 13.11
N LYS A 231 -4.27 -1.87 12.27
CA LYS A 231 -5.44 -2.73 12.23
C LYS A 231 -5.73 -3.17 10.81
N LEU A 232 -6.04 -4.46 10.65
CA LEU A 232 -6.62 -4.99 9.43
C LEU A 232 -8.12 -4.68 9.42
N MET A 233 -8.60 -4.08 8.34
CA MET A 233 -10.02 -3.84 8.09
C MET A 233 -10.29 -3.84 6.59
N THR A 234 -11.55 -3.92 6.19
CA THR A 234 -11.89 -3.82 4.76
C THR A 234 -11.71 -2.38 4.25
N LEU A 235 -11.42 -2.24 2.96
CA LEU A 235 -11.32 -0.92 2.34
C LEU A 235 -12.64 -0.14 2.45
N GLU A 236 -13.78 -0.82 2.37
CA GLU A 236 -15.10 -0.23 2.55
C GLU A 236 -15.32 0.29 3.98
N GLU A 237 -14.93 -0.48 5.00
CA GLU A 237 -14.97 -0.02 6.40
C GLU A 237 -14.05 1.19 6.61
N PHE A 238 -12.83 1.15 6.06
CA PHE A 238 -11.89 2.26 6.14
C PHE A 238 -12.50 3.55 5.56
N ILE A 239 -13.05 3.47 4.35
CA ILE A 239 -13.64 4.63 3.67
C ILE A 239 -14.86 5.14 4.43
N LYS A 240 -15.81 4.27 4.79
CA LYS A 240 -17.06 4.66 5.45
C LYS A 240 -16.85 5.21 6.85
N ASN A 241 -15.88 4.69 7.59
CA ASN A 241 -15.72 5.02 8.99
C ASN A 241 -14.72 6.14 9.26
N TYR A 242 -13.78 6.41 8.35
CA TYR A 242 -12.67 7.34 8.63
C TYR A 242 -12.46 8.45 7.60
N MET A 243 -12.84 8.28 6.32
CA MET A 243 -12.52 9.30 5.30
C MET A 243 -13.25 10.62 5.50
N PHE A 244 -14.49 10.55 5.97
CA PHE A 244 -15.41 11.69 6.05
C PHE A 244 -15.74 12.11 7.49
N LYS A 245 -15.17 11.44 8.49
CA LYS A 245 -15.40 11.75 9.90
C LYS A 245 -14.29 12.64 10.44
N THR A 246 -14.65 13.62 11.25
CA THR A 246 -13.72 14.49 11.97
C THR A 246 -13.42 14.00 13.39
N ASP A 247 -14.25 13.08 13.90
CA ASP A 247 -14.17 12.58 15.26
C ASP A 247 -13.54 11.18 15.29
N GLY A 248 -12.66 10.93 16.27
CA GLY A 248 -11.96 9.66 16.43
C GLY A 248 -10.48 9.72 16.00
N PRO A 249 -9.77 8.58 16.07
CA PRO A 249 -8.37 8.53 15.64
C PRO A 249 -8.26 8.74 14.13
N VAL A 250 -7.19 9.41 13.71
CA VAL A 250 -6.83 9.52 12.30
C VAL A 250 -6.43 8.14 11.79
N ALA A 251 -6.97 7.76 10.64
CA ALA A 251 -6.70 6.46 10.03
C ALA A 251 -5.99 6.64 8.69
N TYR A 252 -4.88 5.94 8.48
CA TYR A 252 -4.03 6.12 7.32
C TYR A 252 -3.63 4.79 6.70
N LEU A 253 -3.96 4.59 5.43
CA LEU A 253 -3.34 3.55 4.60
C LEU A 253 -2.00 4.12 4.13
N ALA A 254 -0.94 3.84 4.88
CA ALA A 254 0.40 4.37 4.66
C ALA A 254 1.34 3.27 4.16
N GLN A 255 2.23 3.63 3.23
CA GLN A 255 3.32 2.76 2.74
C GLN A 255 2.85 1.34 2.37
N TYR A 256 1.71 1.23 1.68
CA TYR A 256 1.08 -0.05 1.40
C TYR A 256 1.24 -0.44 -0.07
N GLN A 257 1.64 -1.69 -0.37
CA GLN A 257 1.73 -2.25 -1.73
C GLN A 257 0.34 -2.56 -2.31
N LEU A 258 -0.51 -1.54 -2.39
CA LEU A 258 -1.92 -1.68 -2.79
C LEU A 258 -2.07 -2.22 -4.21
N PHE A 259 -1.16 -1.86 -5.11
CA PHE A 259 -1.21 -2.22 -6.53
C PHE A 259 -0.84 -3.67 -6.81
N ASP A 260 -0.04 -4.29 -5.94
CA ASP A 260 0.24 -5.73 -6.02
C ASP A 260 -0.85 -6.54 -5.31
N HIS A 261 -1.48 -5.94 -4.30
CA HIS A 261 -2.64 -6.53 -3.63
C HIS A 261 -3.92 -6.46 -4.49
N ILE A 262 -4.11 -5.36 -5.24
CA ILE A 262 -5.29 -5.03 -6.04
C ILE A 262 -4.83 -4.54 -7.42
N PRO A 263 -4.44 -5.45 -8.32
CA PRO A 263 -3.83 -5.11 -9.62
C PRO A 263 -4.72 -4.29 -10.54
N GLU A 264 -6.04 -4.35 -10.36
CA GLU A 264 -6.99 -3.56 -11.12
C GLU A 264 -6.77 -2.05 -10.93
N LEU A 265 -6.28 -1.62 -9.76
CA LEU A 265 -5.89 -0.22 -9.51
C LEU A 265 -4.61 0.17 -10.25
N LYS A 266 -3.72 -0.79 -10.52
CA LYS A 266 -2.47 -0.55 -11.27
C LYS A 266 -2.75 -0.13 -12.71
N LEU A 267 -3.91 -0.49 -13.26
CA LEU A 267 -4.35 -0.08 -14.60
C LEU A 267 -4.68 1.43 -14.71
N ASP A 268 -4.82 2.13 -13.59
CA ASP A 268 -5.13 3.57 -13.56
C ASP A 268 -3.89 4.46 -13.44
N ILE A 269 -2.71 3.86 -13.29
CA ILE A 269 -1.42 4.56 -13.15
C ILE A 269 -0.38 3.97 -14.11
N THR A 270 0.75 4.65 -14.26
CA THR A 270 1.89 4.16 -15.03
C THR A 270 3.16 4.53 -14.31
N GLU A 271 4.14 3.63 -14.26
CA GLU A 271 5.45 3.93 -13.69
C GLU A 271 6.09 5.12 -14.45
N PRO A 272 6.50 6.20 -13.77
CA PRO A 272 7.14 7.32 -14.42
C PRO A 272 8.44 6.90 -15.12
N GLU A 273 8.64 7.35 -16.37
CA GLU A 273 9.82 6.98 -17.18
C GLU A 273 11.14 7.34 -16.48
N TYR A 274 11.16 8.39 -15.66
CA TYR A 274 12.33 8.81 -14.87
C TYR A 274 12.86 7.72 -13.92
N CYS A 275 12.04 6.73 -13.54
CA CYS A 275 12.48 5.61 -12.71
C CYS A 275 13.44 4.66 -13.46
N CYS A 276 13.56 4.77 -14.79
CA CYS A 276 14.52 3.97 -15.56
C CYS A 276 15.99 4.28 -15.23
N PHE A 277 16.27 5.42 -14.59
CA PHE A 277 17.58 5.78 -14.07
C PHE A 277 17.89 5.05 -12.75
N SER A 278 17.70 3.73 -12.74
CA SER A 278 18.01 2.86 -11.61
C SER A 278 19.43 2.35 -11.69
N ASP A 279 20.14 2.40 -10.57
CA ASP A 279 21.49 1.83 -10.44
C ASP A 279 21.47 0.29 -10.30
N THR A 280 20.28 -0.31 -10.15
CA THR A 280 20.08 -1.76 -10.03
C THR A 280 18.97 -2.27 -10.94
N ASN A 281 18.91 -3.60 -11.09
CA ASN A 281 17.83 -4.30 -11.79
C ASN A 281 16.63 -4.62 -10.88
N GLU A 282 16.62 -4.10 -9.65
CA GLU A 282 15.48 -4.30 -8.75
C GLU A 282 14.26 -3.54 -9.29
N PRO A 283 13.05 -4.10 -9.15
CA PRO A 283 11.85 -3.41 -9.57
C PRO A 283 11.59 -2.16 -8.73
N VAL A 284 10.86 -1.22 -9.32
CA VAL A 284 10.37 -0.04 -8.62
C VAL A 284 9.32 -0.46 -7.58
N ASP A 285 9.51 -0.04 -6.34
CA ASP A 285 8.50 -0.25 -5.31
C ASP A 285 7.39 0.81 -5.48
N ILE A 286 6.15 0.36 -5.65
CA ILE A 286 4.99 1.24 -5.82
C ILE A 286 4.12 1.17 -4.57
N MET A 287 4.10 2.26 -3.79
CA MET A 287 3.34 2.34 -2.54
C MET A 287 2.18 3.33 -2.66
N ALA A 288 1.05 2.96 -2.06
CA ALA A 288 -0.12 3.82 -1.92
C ALA A 288 -0.13 4.54 -0.56
N TRP A 289 -0.61 5.77 -0.60
CA TRP A 289 -0.81 6.63 0.56
C TRP A 289 -2.22 7.20 0.51
N TYR A 290 -3.15 6.66 1.28
CA TYR A 290 -4.57 7.02 1.21
C TYR A 290 -5.13 7.31 2.60
N GLY A 291 -5.67 8.51 2.78
CA GLY A 291 -6.12 8.98 4.10
C GLY A 291 -7.04 10.20 4.06
N PRO A 292 -7.73 10.49 5.17
CA PRO A 292 -8.46 11.73 5.37
C PRO A 292 -7.52 12.93 5.52
N LYS A 293 -8.10 14.11 5.67
CA LYS A 293 -7.38 15.31 6.11
C LYS A 293 -6.68 15.05 7.46
N GLY A 294 -5.46 15.55 7.60
CA GLY A 294 -4.70 15.51 8.85
C GLY A 294 -3.83 14.27 9.02
N THR A 295 -3.79 13.34 8.06
CA THR A 295 -2.77 12.29 8.09
C THR A 295 -1.38 12.91 8.01
N LEU A 296 -0.47 12.39 8.82
CA LEU A 296 0.89 12.90 8.98
C LEU A 296 1.89 11.75 8.86
N SER A 297 2.88 11.94 8.00
CA SER A 297 4.14 11.23 8.07
C SER A 297 5.16 12.16 8.73
N PRO A 298 5.57 11.89 9.98
CA PRO A 298 6.63 12.61 10.69
C PRO A 298 7.88 12.85 9.86
N LEU A 299 8.72 13.78 10.29
CA LEU A 299 9.95 14.09 9.58
C LEU A 299 10.89 12.88 9.60
N HIS A 300 11.13 12.28 8.43
CA HIS A 300 11.97 11.09 8.29
C HIS A 300 12.70 11.10 6.95
N TYR A 301 13.64 10.18 6.73
CA TYR A 301 14.25 9.98 5.43
C TYR A 301 14.19 8.51 4.99
N ASP A 302 14.17 8.34 3.66
CA ASP A 302 14.27 7.06 2.98
C ASP A 302 15.64 6.89 2.32
N THR A 303 16.02 5.65 2.03
CA THR A 303 17.31 5.33 1.39
C THR A 303 17.26 5.31 -0.13
N LYS A 304 16.06 5.15 -0.72
CA LYS A 304 15.82 5.10 -2.17
C LYS A 304 15.48 6.49 -2.71
N ARG A 305 15.65 6.68 -4.03
CA ARG A 305 15.04 7.80 -4.77
C ARG A 305 13.53 7.62 -4.74
N ASN A 306 12.77 8.71 -4.62
CA ASN A 306 11.32 8.65 -4.55
C ASN A 306 10.66 9.69 -5.47
N LEU A 307 9.69 9.27 -6.28
CA LEU A 307 8.71 10.16 -6.90
C LEU A 307 7.38 10.00 -6.19
N LEU A 308 6.99 11.00 -5.42
CA LEU A 308 5.69 11.06 -4.78
C LEU A 308 4.71 11.76 -5.72
N ALA A 309 3.88 10.99 -6.43
CA ALA A 309 2.82 11.47 -7.29
C ALA A 309 1.53 11.76 -6.49
N GLN A 310 1.00 12.97 -6.62
CA GLN A 310 -0.25 13.36 -5.96
C GLN A 310 -1.42 13.18 -6.92
N VAL A 311 -2.42 12.37 -6.52
CA VAL A 311 -3.57 12.04 -7.37
C VAL A 311 -4.85 12.73 -6.89
N ILE A 312 -5.12 12.71 -5.57
CA ILE A 312 -6.27 13.38 -4.97
C ILE A 312 -5.80 14.25 -3.83
N GLY A 313 -6.40 15.43 -3.68
CA GLY A 313 -6.14 16.31 -2.55
C GLY A 313 -4.77 16.96 -2.60
N LYS A 314 -4.45 17.73 -1.56
CA LYS A 314 -3.16 18.43 -1.44
C LYS A 314 -2.40 17.96 -0.22
N LYS A 315 -1.06 18.01 -0.32
CA LYS A 315 -0.16 17.75 0.80
C LYS A 315 0.81 18.91 1.02
N HIS A 316 1.01 19.28 2.27
CA HIS A 316 2.14 20.12 2.67
C HIS A 316 3.35 19.24 2.93
N ILE A 317 4.48 19.63 2.35
CA ILE A 317 5.72 18.88 2.45
C ILE A 317 6.86 19.81 2.85
N PHE A 318 7.47 19.49 3.99
CA PHE A 318 8.77 20.04 4.36
C PHE A 318 9.86 19.10 3.90
N LEU A 319 10.98 19.66 3.44
CA LEU A 319 12.16 18.93 2.97
C LEU A 319 13.41 19.54 3.60
N PHE A 320 14.34 18.71 4.05
CA PHE A 320 15.65 19.15 4.53
C PHE A 320 16.75 18.32 3.91
N SER A 321 17.86 18.99 3.59
CA SER A 321 19.02 18.31 3.03
C SER A 321 19.59 17.32 4.06
N PRO A 322 20.19 16.21 3.62
CA PRO A 322 20.97 15.35 4.53
C PRO A 322 22.03 16.11 5.33
N LYS A 323 22.49 17.27 4.84
CA LYS A 323 23.43 18.16 5.54
C LYS A 323 22.86 18.80 6.81
N ASP A 324 21.54 18.86 6.95
CA ASP A 324 20.87 19.42 8.12
C ASP A 324 20.60 18.36 9.21
N THR A 325 20.98 17.09 9.00
CA THR A 325 20.71 15.95 9.92
C THR A 325 20.98 16.29 11.39
N ASP A 326 22.13 16.92 11.69
CA ASP A 326 22.54 17.23 13.06
C ASP A 326 21.60 18.24 13.74
N TYR A 327 20.86 19.04 12.97
CA TYR A 327 19.89 20.03 13.46
C TYR A 327 18.47 19.48 13.62
N LEU A 328 18.21 18.24 13.16
CA LEU A 328 16.87 17.64 13.14
C LEU A 328 16.61 16.69 14.30
N TYR A 329 17.62 16.42 15.13
CA TYR A 329 17.54 15.55 16.31
C TYR A 329 16.91 14.17 15.98
N PRO A 330 17.58 13.32 15.18
CA PRO A 330 17.14 11.95 14.95
C PRO A 330 16.92 11.18 16.26
N HIS A 331 16.05 10.18 16.28
CA HIS A 331 15.94 9.30 17.43
C HIS A 331 17.19 8.41 17.57
N ASP A 332 17.65 8.15 18.80
CA ASP A 332 18.81 7.27 19.03
C ASP A 332 18.50 5.77 18.90
N SER A 333 17.23 5.39 18.76
CA SER A 333 16.83 3.98 18.71
C SER A 333 17.12 3.37 17.34
N GLN A 334 17.52 2.09 17.31
CA GLN A 334 17.83 1.40 16.06
C GLN A 334 16.67 1.42 15.05
N LEU A 335 15.42 1.41 15.52
CA LEU A 335 14.23 1.36 14.66
C LEU A 335 13.78 2.74 14.15
N LEU A 336 14.13 3.83 14.84
CA LEU A 336 13.66 5.19 14.50
C LEU A 336 14.80 6.15 14.15
N HIS A 337 16.03 5.66 13.97
CA HIS A 337 17.20 6.49 13.65
C HIS A 337 17.08 7.32 12.37
N ASN A 338 16.16 6.95 11.47
CA ASN A 338 15.82 7.71 10.27
C ASN A 338 14.61 8.64 10.45
N THR A 339 14.10 8.81 11.67
CA THR A 339 12.99 9.70 12.03
C THR A 339 13.49 10.76 13.01
N ALA A 340 13.10 12.01 12.78
CA ALA A 340 13.45 13.16 13.59
C ALA A 340 12.47 13.32 14.74
N GLN A 341 12.98 13.80 15.88
CA GLN A 341 12.15 14.11 17.05
C GLN A 341 11.41 15.45 16.90
N VAL A 342 11.90 16.33 16.03
CA VAL A 342 11.31 17.66 15.79
C VAL A 342 10.12 17.56 14.83
N ASP A 343 9.00 18.18 15.19
CA ASP A 343 7.91 18.46 14.25
C ASP A 343 8.18 19.81 13.56
N PRO A 344 8.49 19.84 12.24
CA PRO A 344 8.74 21.09 11.55
C PRO A 344 7.49 22.01 11.55
N ARG A 345 6.27 21.47 11.61
CA ARG A 345 5.06 22.30 11.59
C ARG A 345 4.95 23.18 12.85
N LYS A 346 5.56 22.74 13.95
CA LYS A 346 5.54 23.42 15.25
C LYS A 346 6.79 23.07 16.07
N PRO A 347 7.97 23.60 15.71
CA PRO A 347 9.22 23.24 16.35
C PRO A 347 9.29 23.77 17.78
N ASP A 348 9.68 22.91 18.71
CA ASP A 348 9.98 23.28 20.10
C ASP A 348 11.45 23.70 20.21
N LEU A 349 11.72 25.01 20.06
CA LEU A 349 13.08 25.55 20.08
C LEU A 349 13.72 25.59 21.47
N GLU A 350 12.94 25.43 22.54
CA GLU A 350 13.50 25.28 23.89
C GLU A 350 14.12 23.89 24.04
N LYS A 351 13.45 22.87 23.52
CA LYS A 351 13.92 21.49 23.53
C LYS A 351 14.94 21.17 22.43
N TYR A 352 14.79 21.78 21.26
CA TYR A 352 15.57 21.51 20.05
C TYR A 352 16.22 22.79 19.49
N PRO A 353 17.12 23.44 20.25
CA PRO A 353 17.60 24.79 19.95
C PRO A 353 18.41 24.91 18.66
N GLU A 354 19.06 23.85 18.20
CA GLU A 354 19.87 23.86 16.97
C GLU A 354 19.02 23.76 15.71
N TYR A 355 17.73 23.41 15.83
CA TYR A 355 16.79 23.34 14.70
C TYR A 355 16.66 24.69 13.98
N LYS A 356 16.91 25.81 14.66
CA LYS A 356 16.92 27.15 14.05
C LYS A 356 17.95 27.32 12.93
N GLU A 357 18.98 26.48 12.89
CA GLU A 357 20.02 26.48 11.85
C GLU A 357 19.65 25.61 10.64
N ALA A 358 18.63 24.75 10.76
CA ALA A 358 18.14 23.91 9.68
C ALA A 358 17.52 24.75 8.56
N LYS A 359 17.63 24.28 7.31
CA LYS A 359 17.21 25.01 6.12
C LYS A 359 16.02 24.34 5.45
N PRO A 360 14.78 24.65 5.89
CA PRO A 360 13.59 24.03 5.34
C PRO A 360 13.35 24.44 3.89
N TYR A 361 13.20 23.45 3.03
CA TYR A 361 12.49 23.56 1.76
C TYR A 361 11.02 23.23 1.99
N TYR A 362 10.13 23.85 1.21
CA TYR A 362 8.70 23.64 1.38
C TYR A 362 7.94 23.72 0.05
N CYS A 363 6.95 22.84 -0.11
CA CYS A 363 5.96 22.94 -1.19
C CYS A 363 4.59 22.42 -0.78
N THR A 364 3.56 22.90 -1.47
CA THR A 364 2.23 22.30 -1.51
C THR A 364 2.12 21.44 -2.75
N LEU A 365 2.09 20.12 -2.59
CA LEU A 365 1.94 19.18 -3.71
C LEU A 365 0.46 19.01 -4.04
N SER A 366 0.08 19.30 -5.27
CA SER A 366 -1.31 19.32 -5.77
C SER A 366 -1.57 18.18 -6.76
N PRO A 367 -2.84 17.80 -7.01
CA PRO A 367 -3.17 16.73 -7.96
C PRO A 367 -2.54 16.94 -9.34
N GLY A 368 -1.94 15.89 -9.90
CA GLY A 368 -1.24 15.92 -11.19
C GLY A 368 0.24 16.29 -11.10
N GLN A 369 0.73 16.68 -9.92
CA GLN A 369 2.15 16.94 -9.68
C GLN A 369 2.85 15.71 -9.09
N MET A 370 4.16 15.60 -9.33
CA MET A 370 5.04 14.67 -8.62
C MET A 370 6.13 15.44 -7.89
N LEU A 371 6.52 14.99 -6.70
CA LEU A 371 7.70 15.50 -6.00
C LEU A 371 8.82 14.47 -6.10
N PHE A 372 9.96 14.87 -6.66
CA PHE A 372 11.19 14.11 -6.54
C PHE A 372 11.83 14.37 -5.18
N ILE A 373 11.98 13.31 -4.40
CA ILE A 373 12.68 13.30 -3.11
C ILE A 373 13.96 12.47 -3.32
N PRO A 374 15.13 13.11 -3.30
CA PRO A 374 16.39 12.40 -3.44
C PRO A 374 16.67 11.51 -2.22
N PRO A 375 17.58 10.53 -2.35
CA PRO A 375 17.93 9.63 -1.24
C PRO A 375 18.36 10.43 -0.01
N LYS A 376 17.92 9.97 1.16
CA LYS A 376 18.22 10.52 2.49
C LYS A 376 17.74 11.96 2.74
N TRP A 377 16.99 12.57 1.82
CA TRP A 377 16.34 13.84 2.12
C TRP A 377 15.25 13.63 3.17
N TRP A 378 15.36 14.40 4.25
CA TRP A 378 14.38 14.41 5.31
C TRP A 378 13.11 15.06 4.81
N HIS A 379 11.96 14.42 5.02
CA HIS A 379 10.67 14.94 4.58
C HIS A 379 9.57 14.68 5.62
N CYS A 380 8.71 15.67 5.79
CA CYS A 380 7.50 15.60 6.62
C CYS A 380 6.31 15.92 5.73
N VAL A 381 5.28 15.08 5.77
CA VAL A 381 4.17 15.12 4.82
C VAL A 381 2.83 15.15 5.56
N GLU A 382 2.05 16.18 5.33
CA GLU A 382 0.72 16.36 5.94
C GLU A 382 -0.37 16.50 4.87
N SER A 383 -1.45 15.73 4.98
CA SER A 383 -2.60 15.81 4.07
C SER A 383 -3.55 16.94 4.46
N LEU A 384 -3.86 17.85 3.54
CA LEU A 384 -4.74 19.01 3.79
C LEU A 384 -6.22 18.72 3.55
N SER A 385 -6.51 17.62 2.86
CA SER A 385 -7.85 17.11 2.52
C SER A 385 -7.81 15.59 2.54
N ILE A 386 -8.92 14.93 2.19
CA ILE A 386 -8.84 13.54 1.71
C ILE A 386 -7.78 13.52 0.61
N SER A 387 -6.82 12.61 0.73
CA SER A 387 -5.62 12.59 -0.09
C SER A 387 -5.30 11.18 -0.54
N PHE A 388 -4.92 11.05 -1.80
CA PHE A 388 -4.33 9.83 -2.36
C PHE A 388 -3.04 10.20 -3.10
N SER A 389 -1.93 9.60 -2.68
CA SER A 389 -0.63 9.70 -3.35
C SER A 389 -0.10 8.32 -3.72
N VAL A 390 0.74 8.27 -4.74
CA VAL A 390 1.48 7.07 -5.16
C VAL A 390 2.96 7.39 -5.12
N SER A 391 3.75 6.62 -4.37
CA SER A 391 5.21 6.77 -4.39
C SER A 391 5.85 5.67 -5.23
N PHE A 392 6.87 6.05 -5.98
CA PHE A 392 7.70 5.15 -6.78
C PHE A 392 9.11 5.21 -6.21
N TRP A 393 9.58 4.12 -5.59
CA TRP A 393 10.90 4.05 -5.00
C TRP A 393 11.85 3.20 -5.83
N TRP A 394 12.98 3.77 -6.23
CA TRP A 394 14.02 3.09 -7.00
C TRP A 394 15.41 3.49 -6.49
N GLN A 395 16.45 2.75 -6.91
CA GLN A 395 17.82 3.00 -6.42
C GLN A 395 18.58 3.94 -7.31
#